data_AF-A0A968MGD5-F1
#
_entry.id   AF-A0A968MGD5-F1
#
_cell.length_a   1.000
_cell.length_b   1.000
_cell.length_c   1.000
_cell.angle_alpha   90.00
_cell.angle_beta   90.00
_cell.angle_gamma   90.00
#
_symmetry.space_group_name_H-M   'P 1'
#
loop_
_entity.id
_entity.type
_entity.pdbx_description
1 polymer ?
#
loop_
_entity_poly.entity_id
_entity_poly.type
_entity_poly.pdbx_seq_one_letter_code
_entity_poly.pdbx_strand_id
1 'polypeptide(L)' 'MNKEDDYTYFMERSKAYAKVYDAQTQFMRGKNTDGTFNKDFDPTYSSYGISDFY' A
#
# COMPACT_ATOMS: atom_id res chain seq x y z
N MET A 1 -5.81 -6.66 31.61
CA MET A 1 -5.64 -6.38 30.17
C MET A 1 -4.34 -7.06 29.72
N ASN A 2 -4.39 -8.34 29.37
CA ASN A 2 -3.29 -9.08 28.75
C ASN A 2 -3.59 -9.20 27.26
N LYS A 3 -3.26 -8.15 26.52
CA LYS A 3 -3.54 -8.03 25.08
C LYS A 3 -2.29 -8.26 24.23
N GLU A 4 -1.45 -9.20 24.65
CA GLU A 4 -0.20 -9.50 23.93
C GLU A 4 -0.48 -10.06 22.53
N ASP A 5 -1.55 -10.85 22.38
CA ASP A 5 -1.98 -11.38 21.08
C ASP A 5 -2.48 -10.27 20.14
N ASP A 6 -3.35 -9.37 20.64
CA ASP A 6 -3.81 -8.21 19.87
C ASP A 6 -2.62 -7.31 19.51
N TYR A 7 -1.73 -7.04 20.46
CA TYR A 7 -0.51 -6.25 20.23
C TYR A 7 0.33 -6.86 19.11
N THR A 8 0.60 -8.17 19.17
CA THR A 8 1.39 -8.88 18.16
C THR A 8 0.70 -8.82 16.80
N TYR A 9 -0.61 -9.07 16.75
CA TYR A 9 -1.41 -9.00 15.53
C TYR A 9 -1.36 -7.62 14.87
N PHE A 10 -1.62 -6.55 15.63
CA PHE A 10 -1.58 -5.18 15.08
C PHE A 10 -0.15 -4.73 14.76
N MET A 11 0.85 -5.17 15.52
CA MET A 11 2.26 -4.89 15.26
C MET A 11 2.71 -5.52 13.95
N GLU A 12 2.39 -6.79 13.70
CA GLU A 12 2.69 -7.44 12.42
C GLU A 12 1.96 -6.77 11.26
N ARG A 13 0.67 -6.43 11.45
CA ARG A 13 -0.12 -5.72 10.44
C ARG A 13 0.43 -4.33 10.13
N SER A 14 0.99 -3.63 11.11
CA SER A 14 1.61 -2.32 10.92
C SER A 14 2.80 -2.39 9.95
N LYS A 15 3.50 -3.52 9.88
CA LYS A 15 4.66 -3.74 9.00
C LYS A 15 4.27 -4.12 7.56
N ALA A 16 2.98 -4.16 7.24
CA ALA A 16 2.49 -4.53 5.91
C ALA A 16 2.95 -3.56 4.79
N TYR A 17 3.38 -2.34 5.14
CA TYR A 17 3.97 -1.40 4.17
C TYR A 17 5.12 -2.02 3.37
N ALA A 18 5.92 -2.89 3.98
CA ALA A 18 7.06 -3.53 3.33
C ALA A 18 6.64 -4.44 2.15
N LYS A 19 5.39 -4.92 2.13
CA LYS A 19 4.88 -5.77 1.04
C LYS A 19 4.68 -5.01 -0.26
N VAL A 20 4.38 -3.73 -0.17
CA VAL A 20 4.08 -2.84 -1.31
C VAL A 20 5.19 -1.84 -1.60
N TYR A 21 6.22 -1.80 -0.76
CA TYR A 21 7.40 -0.98 -1.00
C TYR A 21 8.21 -1.52 -2.18
N ASP A 22 8.41 -0.68 -3.19
CA ASP A 22 9.28 -0.96 -4.32
C ASP A 22 10.63 -0.28 -4.11
N ALA A 23 11.68 -1.07 -3.85
CA ALA A 23 13.03 -0.56 -3.61
C ALA A 23 13.66 0.08 -4.85
N GLN A 24 13.19 -0.22 -6.06
CA GLN A 24 13.74 0.34 -7.30
C GLN A 24 13.28 1.79 -7.51
N THR A 25 11.99 2.03 -7.30
CA THR A 25 11.39 3.35 -7.46
C THR A 25 11.42 4.15 -6.15
N GLN A 26 11.68 3.49 -5.02
CA GLN A 26 11.56 4.02 -3.67
C GLN A 26 10.15 4.51 -3.30
N PHE A 27 9.14 4.10 -4.07
CA PHE A 27 7.72 4.42 -3.84
C PHE A 27 6.93 3.19 -3.38
N MET A 28 5.74 3.43 -2.82
CA MET A 28 4.75 2.39 -2.54
C MET A 28 3.97 2.10 -3.83
N ARG A 29 3.97 0.85 -4.28
CA ARG A 29 3.28 0.42 -5.51
C ARG A 29 2.34 -0.75 -5.22
N GLY A 30 1.13 -0.66 -5.75
CA GLY A 30 0.18 -1.77 -5.75
C GLY A 30 0.79 -2.98 -6.48
N LYS A 31 0.72 -4.15 -5.84
CA LYS A 31 1.05 -5.44 -6.46
C LYS A 31 -0.21 -6.11 -6.95
N ASN A 32 -0.11 -6.73 -8.12
CA ASN A 32 -1.12 -7.64 -8.63
C ASN A 32 -1.17 -8.91 -7.76
N THR A 33 -2.22 -9.71 -7.92
CA THR A 33 -2.38 -11.00 -7.19
C THR A 33 -1.26 -12.00 -7.49
N ASP A 34 -0.62 -11.87 -8.64
CA ASP A 34 0.57 -12.63 -9.05
C ASP A 34 1.90 -12.11 -8.43
N GLY A 35 1.85 -11.01 -7.66
CA GLY A 35 3.00 -10.39 -7.02
C GLY A 35 3.78 -9.41 -7.87
N THR A 36 3.38 -9.19 -9.13
CA THR A 36 4.02 -8.22 -10.03
C THR A 36 3.59 -6.78 -9.73
N PHE A 37 4.48 -5.81 -9.94
CA PHE A 37 4.12 -4.39 -9.87
C PHE A 37 3.51 -3.93 -11.18
N ASN A 38 2.50 -3.06 -11.11
CA ASN A 38 1.88 -2.49 -12.32
C ASN A 38 2.91 -1.66 -13.11
N LYS A 39 3.18 -2.07 -14.35
CA LYS A 39 4.16 -1.47 -15.27
C LYS A 39 3.92 0.03 -15.51
N ASP A 40 2.67 0.45 -15.59
CA ASP A 40 2.31 1.83 -15.97
C ASP A 40 2.18 2.73 -14.72
N PHE A 41 3.12 2.61 -13.79
CA PHE A 41 3.16 3.44 -12.58
C PHE A 41 3.80 4.79 -12.87
N ASP A 42 3.01 5.86 -12.76
CA ASP A 42 3.49 7.23 -12.79
C ASP A 42 3.41 7.82 -11.36
N PRO A 43 4.55 8.18 -10.73
CA PRO A 43 4.59 8.70 -9.36
C PRO A 43 3.96 10.09 -9.22
N THR A 44 3.74 10.80 -10.33
CA THR A 44 3.13 12.14 -10.37
C THR A 44 1.66 12.11 -10.78
N TYR A 45 1.16 10.96 -11.21
CA TYR A 45 -0.22 10.81 -11.62
C TYR A 45 -1.17 10.79 -10.41
N SER A 46 -2.00 11.82 -10.32
CA SER A 46 -3.11 11.91 -9.37
C SER A 46 -4.42 11.96 -10.15
N SER A 47 -5.22 10.90 -10.07
CA SER A 47 -6.60 10.92 -10.58
C SER A 47 -7.50 11.62 -9.57
N TYR A 48 -7.90 12.85 -9.87
CA TYR A 48 -8.99 13.50 -9.15
C TYR A 48 -10.30 12.93 -9.69
N GLY A 49 -11.05 12.21 -8.83
CA GLY A 49 -12.40 11.79 -9.18
C GLY A 49 -13.21 13.00 -9.65
N ILE A 50 -14.09 12.78 -10.63
CA ILE A 50 -15.00 13.82 -11.14
C ILE A 50 -15.70 14.41 -9.93
N SER A 51 -15.58 15.73 -9.71
CA SER A 51 -16.28 16.35 -8.59
C SER A 51 -17.78 16.32 -8.90
N ASP A 52 -18.58 15.70 -8.04
CA ASP A 52 -20.04 15.54 -8.22
C ASP A 52 -20.86 16.86 -8.10
N PHE A 53 -20.26 18.02 -8.38
CA PHE A 53 -20.95 19.30 -8.38
C PHE A 53 -21.54 19.60 -9.77
N TYR A 54 -22.82 19.26 -9.93
CA TYR A 54 -23.73 19.80 -10.96
C TYR A 54 -24.56 20.95 -10.39
#